data_AF-A0A7W1J9Z7-F1
#
_entry.id   AF-A0A7W1J9Z7-F1
#
_cell.length_a   1.000
_cell.length_b   1.000
_cell.length_c   1.000
_cell.angle_alpha   90.00
_cell.angle_beta   90.00
_cell.angle_gamma   90.00
#
_symmetry.space_group_name_H-M   'P 1'
#
loop_
_entity.id
_entity.type
_entity.pdbx_description
1 polymer ?
#
loop_
_entity_poly.entity_id
_entity_poly.type
_entity_poly.pdbx_seq_one_letter_code
_entity_poly.pdbx_strand_id
1 'polypeptide(L)'
;DYKVMASYGHIRDLPEKDIGVELTDGRVHPRYQLNDKGRDVVARLKAAADKSEEVILATDPDREGEAIAWHLKEALGARRYARATFNAITRTAVLEAIAHPRAIDQRLVDAQQARRILDRIVGYVVSPTCSRGTGRKDARSAGRVQSVALRIVAEREREIVNFKPETYFIPVATVIAGGKKPAFKAFLVEWKGEPLGRRLKVAPMAEKVVEWCRRQPWRIVRAEKHRQQSNPPPPFITSTLQQAASVRLQVSPQECMKLAQSLYEDGRITYMRTDSTAVDAEAAAMARAHIAKTFPPEYLPAKAPTHASAGANAQEAHEAIRPIALDDGPDALGTDDRGKLYRLIWERFVASQMSAGIDQMAVVDVAVAPDAFVHETRGRVHTGIFRARGKTVIFDGWRRLTEDAAHDAKNPSAHDEDDVDQVKLPDLKGDEAVELKELGVKDKTTKAPPRYTEASLIKVLEKKGVGRPSTYAAIMGTIVTRGYVAIRKRKLHASDLGMVLTDFLIRRYAGNFIHADFTNRVEASLDRVARGELAWEPFLCAAAADVVALARQAGLWYDPFQPRAAP
;
A
#
# COMPACT_ATOMS: atom_id res chain seq x y z
N ASP A 1 25.99 -34.86 -6.53
CA ASP A 1 25.67 -34.06 -7.73
C ASP A 1 24.18 -33.71 -7.77
N TYR A 2 23.82 -32.47 -8.11
CA TYR A 2 22.42 -32.02 -8.22
C TYR A 2 22.11 -31.63 -9.67
N LYS A 3 20.91 -31.99 -10.16
CA LYS A 3 20.35 -31.49 -11.42
C LYS A 3 19.19 -30.55 -11.11
N VAL A 4 19.39 -29.26 -11.36
CA VAL A 4 18.39 -28.22 -11.10
C VAL A 4 17.50 -28.01 -12.33
N MET A 5 16.17 -27.99 -12.14
CA MET A 5 15.20 -27.84 -13.23
C MET A 5 14.02 -26.97 -12.80
N ALA A 6 13.49 -26.15 -13.71
CA ALA A 6 12.38 -25.25 -13.45
C ALA A 6 11.02 -25.84 -13.86
N SER A 7 9.99 -25.59 -13.04
CA SER A 7 8.58 -25.86 -13.38
C SER A 7 7.90 -24.72 -14.14
N TYR A 8 8.50 -23.52 -14.14
CA TYR A 8 7.91 -22.28 -14.66
C TYR A 8 6.55 -21.93 -14.03
N GLY A 9 6.42 -22.18 -12.73
CA GLY A 9 5.22 -21.87 -11.93
C GLY A 9 4.27 -23.07 -11.78
N HIS A 10 2.98 -22.78 -11.75
CA HIS A 10 1.92 -23.79 -11.67
C HIS A 10 1.89 -24.67 -12.91
N ILE A 11 1.96 -25.99 -12.70
CA ILE A 11 1.82 -27.01 -13.76
C ILE A 11 0.39 -27.56 -13.88
N ARG A 12 -0.42 -27.34 -12.84
CA ARG A 12 -1.82 -27.78 -12.73
C ARG A 12 -2.68 -26.59 -12.31
N ASP A 13 -3.93 -26.58 -12.78
CA ASP A 13 -4.97 -25.64 -12.32
C ASP A 13 -6.35 -26.30 -12.47
N LEU A 14 -7.37 -25.67 -11.92
CA LEU A 14 -8.76 -26.03 -12.18
C LEU A 14 -9.09 -25.83 -13.67
N PRO A 15 -10.02 -26.59 -14.26
CA PRO A 15 -10.35 -26.52 -15.68
C PRO A 15 -10.80 -25.13 -16.09
N GLU A 16 -10.50 -24.72 -17.33
CA GLU A 16 -10.81 -23.37 -17.80
C GLU A 16 -12.31 -23.15 -18.04
N LYS A 17 -13.00 -24.18 -18.54
CA LYS A 17 -14.40 -24.11 -19.01
C LYS A 17 -15.44 -24.68 -18.04
N ASP A 18 -15.01 -25.11 -16.86
CA ASP A 18 -15.86 -25.75 -15.86
C ASP A 18 -15.50 -25.23 -14.46
N ILE A 19 -16.43 -25.28 -13.50
CA ILE A 19 -16.16 -24.90 -12.11
C ILE A 19 -15.02 -25.77 -11.55
N GLY A 20 -14.99 -27.05 -11.92
CA GLY A 20 -13.92 -28.00 -11.57
C GLY A 20 -13.85 -28.32 -10.09
N VAL A 21 -14.92 -28.08 -9.35
CA VAL A 21 -15.01 -28.26 -7.90
C VAL A 21 -16.36 -28.88 -7.60
N GLU A 22 -16.33 -30.00 -6.91
CA GLU A 22 -17.52 -30.65 -6.37
C GLU A 22 -17.57 -30.42 -4.85
N LEU A 23 -18.76 -30.11 -4.33
CA LEU A 23 -19.03 -29.89 -2.90
C LEU A 23 -20.07 -30.92 -2.44
N THR A 24 -19.63 -31.95 -1.71
CA THR A 24 -20.48 -33.09 -1.31
C THR A 24 -20.25 -33.41 0.17
N ASP A 25 -21.32 -33.49 0.96
CA ASP A 25 -21.29 -33.80 2.40
C ASP A 25 -20.28 -32.98 3.23
N GLY A 26 -20.12 -31.70 2.88
CA GLY A 26 -19.19 -30.78 3.55
C GLY A 26 -17.73 -30.95 3.15
N ARG A 27 -17.42 -31.85 2.21
CA ARG A 27 -16.09 -32.06 1.61
C ARG A 27 -15.92 -31.32 0.30
N VAL A 28 -14.67 -31.04 -0.04
CA VAL A 28 -14.32 -30.27 -1.24
C VAL A 28 -13.43 -31.12 -2.15
N HIS A 29 -13.91 -31.38 -3.36
CA HIS A 29 -13.22 -32.21 -4.35
C HIS A 29 -12.82 -31.37 -5.57
N PRO A 30 -11.61 -30.77 -5.59
CA PRO A 30 -11.11 -30.03 -6.74
C PRO A 30 -10.56 -30.99 -7.80
N ARG A 31 -10.95 -30.76 -9.07
CA ARG A 31 -10.44 -31.50 -10.23
C ARG A 31 -9.34 -30.70 -10.92
N TYR A 32 -8.10 -30.86 -10.47
CA TYR A 32 -6.95 -30.22 -11.13
C TYR A 32 -6.50 -30.99 -12.38
N GLN A 33 -6.27 -30.25 -13.45
CA GLN A 33 -5.73 -30.76 -14.71
C GLN A 33 -4.39 -30.09 -15.04
N LEU A 34 -3.56 -30.76 -15.85
CA LEU A 34 -2.37 -30.12 -16.41
C LEU A 34 -2.79 -28.97 -17.32
N ASN A 35 -2.17 -27.81 -17.14
CA ASN A 35 -2.31 -26.71 -18.09
C ASN A 35 -1.45 -26.98 -19.35
N ASP A 36 -1.60 -26.15 -20.39
CA ASP A 36 -0.94 -26.40 -21.68
C ASP A 36 0.58 -26.48 -21.57
N LYS A 37 1.19 -25.64 -20.72
CA LYS A 37 2.64 -25.67 -20.46
C LYS A 37 3.04 -26.83 -19.54
N GLY A 38 2.15 -27.24 -18.65
CA GLY A 38 2.38 -28.25 -17.61
C GLY A 38 2.62 -29.64 -18.18
N ARG A 39 2.01 -29.98 -19.33
CA ARG A 39 2.22 -31.30 -19.97
C ARG A 39 3.69 -31.54 -20.32
N ASP A 40 4.30 -30.62 -21.05
CA ASP A 40 5.70 -30.73 -21.48
C ASP A 40 6.67 -30.64 -20.30
N VAL A 41 6.39 -29.73 -19.36
CA VAL A 41 7.19 -29.56 -18.15
C VAL A 41 7.19 -30.83 -17.31
N VAL A 42 6.02 -31.41 -17.04
CA VAL A 42 5.89 -32.64 -16.23
C VAL A 42 6.57 -33.82 -16.91
N ALA A 43 6.42 -33.97 -18.23
CA ALA A 43 7.11 -35.03 -18.96
C ALA A 43 8.64 -34.94 -18.77
N ARG A 44 9.20 -33.74 -18.92
CA ARG A 44 10.63 -33.47 -18.75
C ARG A 44 11.11 -33.67 -17.32
N LEU A 45 10.34 -33.21 -16.33
CA LEU A 45 10.66 -33.37 -14.91
C LEU A 45 10.57 -34.83 -14.48
N LYS A 46 9.57 -35.58 -14.95
CA LYS A 46 9.41 -37.00 -14.66
C LYS A 46 10.60 -37.81 -15.18
N ALA A 47 11.03 -37.56 -16.41
CA ALA A 47 12.19 -38.23 -17.00
C ALA A 47 13.51 -37.98 -16.23
N ALA A 48 13.65 -36.82 -15.57
CA ALA A 48 14.79 -36.54 -14.69
C ALA A 48 14.63 -37.16 -13.30
N ALA A 49 13.42 -37.08 -12.74
CA ALA A 49 13.10 -37.66 -11.43
C ALA A 49 13.26 -39.18 -11.43
N ASP A 50 12.95 -39.88 -12.53
CA ASP A 50 13.13 -41.33 -12.66
C ASP A 50 14.62 -41.75 -12.67
N LYS A 51 15.54 -40.80 -12.86
CA LYS A 51 17.00 -41.01 -12.83
C LYS A 51 17.65 -40.46 -11.54
N SER A 52 16.84 -40.04 -10.57
CA SER A 52 17.29 -39.37 -9.36
C SER A 52 16.87 -40.18 -8.13
N GLU A 53 17.71 -40.22 -7.10
CA GLU A 53 17.40 -40.91 -5.84
C GLU A 53 16.33 -40.16 -5.02
N GLU A 54 16.34 -38.84 -5.11
CA GLU A 54 15.44 -37.94 -4.40
C GLU A 54 15.10 -36.71 -5.25
N VAL A 55 13.90 -36.17 -5.06
CA VAL A 55 13.46 -34.90 -5.67
C VAL A 55 13.34 -33.83 -4.59
N ILE A 56 14.14 -32.76 -4.69
CA ILE A 56 14.05 -31.59 -3.81
C ILE A 56 13.16 -30.53 -4.44
N LEU A 57 12.09 -30.17 -3.73
CA LEU A 57 11.15 -29.12 -4.10
C LEU A 57 11.60 -27.79 -3.48
N ALA A 58 12.19 -26.93 -4.31
CA ALA A 58 12.76 -25.65 -3.91
C ALA A 58 11.94 -24.44 -4.41
N THR A 59 10.61 -24.50 -4.26
CA THR A 59 9.71 -23.38 -4.59
C THR A 59 9.74 -22.30 -3.51
N ASP A 60 9.18 -21.13 -3.83
CA ASP A 60 9.10 -19.98 -2.94
C ASP A 60 8.52 -20.31 -1.55
N PRO A 61 8.91 -19.58 -0.48
CA PRO A 61 8.53 -19.89 0.90
C PRO A 61 7.11 -19.44 1.28
N ASP A 62 6.23 -19.15 0.32
CA ASP A 62 4.84 -18.73 0.56
C ASP A 62 3.82 -19.86 0.29
N ARG A 63 2.54 -19.60 0.58
CA ARG A 63 1.45 -20.56 0.33
C ARG A 63 1.29 -20.93 -1.15
N GLU A 64 1.67 -20.05 -2.08
CA GLU A 64 1.61 -20.31 -3.53
C GLU A 64 2.72 -21.30 -3.93
N GLY A 65 3.95 -21.06 -3.47
CA GLY A 65 5.09 -21.96 -3.62
C GLY A 65 4.83 -23.32 -2.99
N GLU A 66 4.18 -23.38 -1.83
CA GLU A 66 3.80 -24.65 -1.20
C GLU A 66 2.77 -25.44 -2.01
N ALA A 67 1.77 -24.76 -2.58
CA ALA A 67 0.81 -25.40 -3.49
C ALA A 67 1.47 -25.89 -4.79
N ILE A 68 2.44 -25.15 -5.33
CA ILE A 68 3.22 -25.61 -6.50
C ILE A 68 4.03 -26.86 -6.15
N ALA A 69 4.71 -26.88 -5.00
CA ALA A 69 5.44 -28.05 -4.52
C ALA A 69 4.51 -29.27 -4.39
N TRP A 70 3.33 -29.08 -3.82
CA TRP A 70 2.31 -30.12 -3.72
C TRP A 70 1.84 -30.60 -5.11
N HIS A 71 1.50 -29.69 -6.03
CA HIS A 71 1.10 -30.07 -7.39
C HIS A 71 2.19 -30.84 -8.14
N LEU A 72 3.46 -30.48 -7.96
CA LEU A 72 4.61 -31.19 -8.53
C LEU A 72 4.70 -32.61 -7.98
N LYS A 73 4.62 -32.77 -6.65
CA LYS A 73 4.60 -34.09 -6.01
C LYS A 73 3.49 -34.97 -6.57
N GLU A 74 2.27 -34.43 -6.64
CA GLU A 74 1.10 -35.15 -7.16
C GLU A 74 1.24 -35.52 -8.64
N ALA A 75 1.75 -34.61 -9.48
CA ALA A 75 1.91 -34.84 -10.92
C ALA A 75 3.03 -35.82 -11.25
N LEU A 76 4.10 -35.81 -10.46
CA LEU A 76 5.23 -36.70 -10.65
C LEU A 76 4.86 -38.10 -10.15
N GLY A 77 4.19 -38.25 -9.00
CA GLY A 77 3.77 -39.52 -8.42
C GLY A 77 4.69 -40.02 -7.29
N ALA A 78 4.55 -41.28 -6.87
CA ALA A 78 5.26 -41.82 -5.69
C ALA A 78 6.79 -41.88 -5.86
N ARG A 79 7.51 -41.02 -5.11
CA ARG A 79 8.98 -40.92 -5.01
C ARG A 79 9.37 -40.39 -3.63
N ARG A 80 10.67 -40.34 -3.34
CA ARG A 80 11.22 -39.59 -2.20
C ARG A 80 11.26 -38.11 -2.53
N TYR A 81 10.65 -37.30 -1.67
CA TYR A 81 10.58 -35.85 -1.83
C TYR A 81 11.08 -35.16 -0.56
N ALA A 82 11.81 -34.07 -0.75
CA ALA A 82 12.23 -33.14 0.28
C ALA A 82 11.76 -31.73 -0.08
N ARG A 83 11.40 -30.89 0.89
CA ARG A 83 11.04 -29.48 0.67
C ARG A 83 12.13 -28.58 1.25
N ALA A 84 12.76 -27.78 0.40
CA ALA A 84 13.78 -26.80 0.78
C ALA A 84 13.23 -25.38 0.58
N THR A 85 13.26 -24.53 1.61
CA THR A 85 12.79 -23.13 1.55
C THR A 85 13.88 -22.17 1.96
N PHE A 86 14.00 -21.06 1.25
CA PHE A 86 14.94 -19.98 1.54
C PHE A 86 14.30 -18.63 1.18
N ASN A 87 14.67 -17.58 1.92
CA ASN A 87 14.20 -16.20 1.69
C ASN A 87 15.14 -15.39 0.77
N ALA A 88 16.27 -15.99 0.38
CA ALA A 88 17.36 -15.37 -0.36
C ALA A 88 18.09 -16.45 -1.17
N ILE A 89 18.45 -16.14 -2.41
CA ILE A 89 19.23 -17.05 -3.28
C ILE A 89 20.72 -16.77 -3.07
N THR A 90 21.26 -17.26 -1.95
CA THR A 90 22.70 -17.23 -1.65
C THR A 90 23.23 -18.65 -1.48
N ARG A 91 24.55 -18.84 -1.68
CA ARG A 91 25.19 -20.15 -1.49
C ARG A 91 24.88 -20.73 -0.10
N THR A 92 25.01 -19.92 0.95
CA THR A 92 24.75 -20.34 2.32
C THR A 92 23.28 -20.71 2.53
N ALA A 93 22.34 -19.84 2.14
CA ALA A 93 20.92 -20.09 2.35
C ALA A 93 20.40 -21.32 1.59
N VAL A 94 20.87 -21.53 0.36
CA VAL A 94 20.49 -22.69 -0.45
C VAL A 94 21.06 -23.99 0.11
N LEU A 95 22.34 -24.01 0.49
CA LEU A 95 22.96 -25.20 1.08
C LEU A 95 22.33 -25.57 2.43
N GLU A 96 22.04 -24.57 3.26
CA GLU A 96 21.37 -24.77 4.54
C GLU A 96 19.96 -25.34 4.36
N ALA A 97 19.18 -24.79 3.43
CA ALA A 97 17.83 -25.26 3.14
C ALA A 97 17.79 -26.69 2.57
N ILE A 98 18.83 -27.09 1.82
CA ILE A 98 19.00 -28.45 1.31
C ILE A 98 19.46 -29.42 2.40
N ALA A 99 20.32 -28.97 3.31
CA ALA A 99 20.82 -29.78 4.43
C ALA A 99 19.72 -30.06 5.48
N HIS A 100 18.78 -29.14 5.64
CA HIS A 100 17.68 -29.24 6.60
C HIS A 100 16.31 -29.17 5.91
N PRO A 101 15.96 -30.16 5.07
CA PRO A 101 14.69 -30.15 4.37
C PRO A 101 13.54 -30.42 5.35
N ARG A 102 12.36 -29.90 5.01
CA ARG A 102 11.11 -30.19 5.71
C ARG A 102 10.17 -31.02 4.84
N ALA A 103 9.05 -31.44 5.43
CA ALA A 103 7.93 -31.96 4.67
C ALA A 103 7.12 -30.80 4.04
N ILE A 104 6.32 -31.12 3.01
CA ILE A 104 5.30 -30.20 2.51
C ILE A 104 4.31 -29.92 3.64
N ASP A 105 4.03 -28.65 3.89
CA ASP A 105 3.05 -28.21 4.86
C ASP A 105 1.65 -28.24 4.22
N GLN A 106 0.88 -29.27 4.55
CA GLN A 106 -0.47 -29.44 4.03
C GLN A 106 -1.40 -28.28 4.43
N ARG A 107 -1.15 -27.57 5.53
CA ARG A 107 -1.99 -26.47 5.99
C ARG A 107 -1.86 -25.25 5.07
N LEU A 108 -0.64 -24.96 4.63
CA LEU A 108 -0.37 -23.92 3.63
C LEU A 108 -0.99 -24.26 2.28
N VAL A 109 -0.88 -25.54 1.87
CA VAL A 109 -1.54 -26.05 0.66
C VAL A 109 -3.06 -25.85 0.77
N ASP A 110 -3.68 -26.30 1.85
CA ASP A 110 -5.12 -26.20 2.09
C ASP A 110 -5.61 -24.75 2.12
N ALA A 111 -4.84 -23.83 2.72
CA ALA A 111 -5.14 -22.41 2.67
C ALA A 111 -5.11 -21.85 1.24
N GLN A 112 -4.13 -22.26 0.43
CA GLN A 112 -4.04 -21.85 -0.98
C GLN A 112 -5.20 -22.45 -1.80
N GLN A 113 -5.53 -23.73 -1.59
CA GLN A 113 -6.64 -24.40 -2.27
C GLN A 113 -7.97 -23.73 -1.93
N ALA A 114 -8.24 -23.48 -0.65
CA ALA A 114 -9.43 -22.79 -0.19
C ALA A 114 -9.57 -21.41 -0.86
N ARG A 115 -8.48 -20.65 -0.93
CA ARG A 115 -8.44 -19.35 -1.62
C ARG A 115 -8.77 -19.51 -3.11
N ARG A 116 -8.07 -20.40 -3.81
CA ARG A 116 -8.20 -20.62 -5.26
C ARG A 116 -9.62 -21.03 -5.63
N ILE A 117 -10.19 -21.94 -4.85
CA ILE A 117 -11.54 -22.47 -5.05
C ILE A 117 -12.59 -21.43 -4.70
N LEU A 118 -12.46 -20.68 -3.61
CA LEU A 118 -13.40 -19.61 -3.28
C LEU A 118 -13.42 -18.53 -4.37
N ASP A 119 -12.25 -18.10 -4.86
CA ASP A 119 -12.17 -17.12 -5.94
C ASP A 119 -12.75 -17.69 -7.25
N ARG A 120 -12.60 -19.00 -7.51
CA ARG A 120 -13.27 -19.70 -8.62
C ARG A 120 -14.78 -19.69 -8.47
N ILE A 121 -15.30 -20.00 -7.28
CA ILE A 121 -16.74 -20.02 -6.99
C ILE A 121 -17.31 -18.62 -7.19
N VAL A 122 -16.74 -17.58 -6.56
CA VAL A 122 -17.20 -16.20 -6.77
C VAL A 122 -17.18 -15.83 -8.25
N GLY A 123 -16.09 -16.14 -8.96
CA GLY A 123 -15.98 -15.87 -10.40
C GLY A 123 -17.06 -16.58 -11.22
N TYR A 124 -17.22 -17.89 -11.05
CA TYR A 124 -18.10 -18.71 -11.90
C TYR A 124 -19.58 -18.53 -11.57
N VAL A 125 -19.90 -18.31 -10.30
CA VAL A 125 -21.27 -18.18 -9.78
C VAL A 125 -21.81 -16.75 -9.98
N VAL A 126 -21.00 -15.73 -9.73
CA VAL A 126 -21.46 -14.33 -9.80
C VAL A 126 -21.46 -13.80 -11.23
N SER A 127 -20.43 -14.09 -12.03
CA SER A 127 -20.25 -13.49 -13.36
C SER A 127 -21.43 -13.65 -14.33
N PRO A 128 -22.15 -14.80 -14.37
CA PRO A 128 -23.35 -14.95 -15.21
C PRO A 128 -24.49 -14.00 -14.83
N THR A 129 -24.56 -13.57 -13.57
CA THR A 129 -25.56 -12.61 -13.09
C THR A 129 -25.22 -11.17 -13.49
N CYS A 130 -23.93 -10.85 -13.68
CA CYS A 130 -23.47 -9.48 -13.95
C CYS A 130 -23.99 -8.95 -15.27
N SER A 131 -23.79 -9.66 -16.39
CA SER A 131 -24.20 -9.18 -17.71
C SER A 131 -25.71 -9.09 -17.84
N ARG A 132 -26.44 -10.08 -17.30
CA ARG A 132 -27.92 -10.08 -17.27
C ARG A 132 -28.47 -8.96 -16.39
N GLY A 133 -27.95 -8.82 -15.18
CA GLY A 133 -28.44 -7.86 -14.20
C GLY A 133 -28.06 -6.40 -14.49
N THR A 134 -26.98 -6.18 -15.25
CA THR A 134 -26.58 -4.83 -15.71
C THR A 134 -27.13 -4.48 -17.09
N GLY A 135 -27.62 -5.47 -17.86
CA GLY A 135 -27.95 -5.30 -19.28
C GLY A 135 -26.74 -5.03 -20.18
N ARG A 136 -25.51 -5.17 -19.66
CA ARG A 136 -24.26 -4.89 -20.41
C ARG A 136 -23.53 -6.19 -20.69
N LYS A 137 -23.45 -6.57 -21.97
CA LYS A 137 -22.76 -7.80 -22.40
C LYS A 137 -21.29 -7.86 -21.97
N ASP A 138 -20.66 -6.71 -21.74
CA ASP A 138 -19.23 -6.61 -21.38
C ASP A 138 -18.99 -6.67 -19.85
N ALA A 139 -20.05 -6.63 -19.03
CA ALA A 139 -19.98 -6.86 -17.59
C ALA A 139 -19.85 -8.36 -17.27
N ARG A 140 -18.77 -8.99 -17.72
CA ARG A 140 -18.62 -10.46 -17.73
C ARG A 140 -17.90 -11.05 -16.54
N SER A 141 -17.38 -10.26 -15.61
CA SER A 141 -16.61 -10.80 -14.49
C SER A 141 -16.79 -10.04 -13.20
N ALA A 142 -16.99 -10.79 -12.12
CA ALA A 142 -16.83 -10.32 -10.75
C ALA A 142 -15.82 -11.20 -10.03
N GLY A 143 -15.24 -10.69 -8.96
CA GLY A 143 -14.33 -11.46 -8.13
C GLY A 143 -14.12 -10.75 -6.82
N ARG A 144 -13.92 -11.52 -5.75
CA ARG A 144 -13.90 -11.02 -4.38
C ARG A 144 -13.05 -9.78 -4.20
N VAL A 145 -11.78 -9.85 -4.59
CA VAL A 145 -10.83 -8.75 -4.37
C VAL A 145 -10.93 -7.65 -5.46
N GLN A 146 -11.13 -8.04 -6.73
CA GLN A 146 -11.25 -7.08 -7.84
C GLN A 146 -12.49 -6.19 -7.74
N SER A 147 -13.61 -6.74 -7.25
CA SER A 147 -14.86 -6.01 -7.11
C SER A 147 -14.78 -4.96 -6.01
N VAL A 148 -14.05 -5.23 -4.92
CA VAL A 148 -13.77 -4.22 -3.87
C VAL A 148 -12.87 -3.11 -4.41
N ALA A 149 -11.81 -3.46 -5.14
CA ALA A 149 -10.93 -2.46 -5.76
C ALA A 149 -11.69 -1.55 -6.74
N LEU A 150 -12.52 -2.15 -7.60
CA LEU A 150 -13.38 -1.40 -8.52
C LEU A 150 -14.34 -0.47 -7.76
N ARG A 151 -14.98 -0.98 -6.70
CA ARG A 151 -15.89 -0.19 -5.87
C ARG A 151 -15.21 1.03 -5.25
N ILE A 152 -13.99 0.88 -4.74
CA ILE A 152 -13.22 2.00 -4.15
C ILE A 152 -12.99 3.10 -5.20
N VAL A 153 -12.66 2.73 -6.44
CA VAL A 153 -12.49 3.69 -7.54
C VAL A 153 -13.82 4.34 -7.93
N ALA A 154 -14.90 3.56 -8.03
CA ALA A 154 -16.24 4.05 -8.35
C ALA A 154 -16.80 5.02 -7.29
N GLU A 155 -16.60 4.72 -6.01
CA GLU A 155 -16.98 5.60 -4.89
C GLU A 155 -16.21 6.92 -4.95
N ARG A 156 -14.90 6.91 -5.23
CA ARG A 156 -14.12 8.13 -5.45
C ARG A 156 -14.63 8.95 -6.63
N GLU A 157 -15.06 8.30 -7.71
CA GLU A 157 -15.64 9.02 -8.86
C GLU A 157 -16.94 9.72 -8.47
N ARG A 158 -17.80 9.09 -7.64
CA ARG A 158 -19.01 9.71 -7.10
C ARG A 158 -18.70 10.87 -6.15
N GLU A 159 -17.71 10.72 -5.28
CA GLU A 159 -17.25 11.80 -4.41
C GLU A 159 -16.84 13.02 -5.24
N ILE A 160 -16.14 12.82 -6.36
CA ILE A 160 -15.71 13.90 -7.26
C ILE A 160 -16.90 14.54 -7.98
N VAL A 161 -17.80 13.74 -8.54
CA VAL A 161 -18.98 14.24 -9.29
C VAL A 161 -19.94 15.00 -8.38
N ASN A 162 -20.15 14.51 -7.15
CA ASN A 162 -21.06 15.13 -6.19
C ASN A 162 -20.41 16.26 -5.38
N PHE A 163 -19.11 16.51 -5.56
CA PHE A 163 -18.39 17.54 -4.83
C PHE A 163 -18.87 18.93 -5.26
N LYS A 164 -19.33 19.72 -4.28
CA LYS A 164 -19.68 21.13 -4.48
C LYS A 164 -18.52 21.98 -3.95
N PRO A 165 -17.77 22.67 -4.84
CA PRO A 165 -16.69 23.54 -4.39
C PRO A 165 -17.22 24.69 -3.54
N GLU A 166 -16.53 24.97 -2.45
CA GLU A 166 -16.80 26.10 -1.56
C GLU A 166 -15.65 27.08 -1.63
N THR A 167 -15.97 28.36 -1.88
CA THR A 167 -14.99 29.45 -1.81
C THR A 167 -14.78 29.85 -0.36
N TYR A 168 -13.53 30.05 0.01
CA TYR A 168 -13.13 30.57 1.30
C TYR A 168 -11.99 31.57 1.13
N PHE A 169 -11.87 32.44 2.12
CA PHE A 169 -11.02 33.60 2.11
C PHE A 169 -10.02 33.48 3.25
N ILE A 170 -8.74 33.66 2.92
CA ILE A 170 -7.63 33.54 3.85
C ILE A 170 -6.99 34.91 4.00
N PRO A 171 -7.23 35.62 5.12
CA PRO A 171 -6.45 36.81 5.44
C PRO A 171 -4.98 36.45 5.69
N VAL A 172 -4.08 37.14 4.99
CA VAL A 172 -2.63 36.92 5.07
C VAL A 172 -1.93 38.26 5.32
N ALA A 173 -1.10 38.28 6.36
CA ALA A 173 -0.25 39.41 6.71
C ALA A 173 1.21 39.07 6.39
N THR A 174 1.91 39.95 5.70
CA THR A 174 3.38 39.94 5.62
C THR A 174 3.90 40.93 6.65
N VAL A 175 4.72 40.45 7.59
CA VAL A 175 5.15 41.23 8.75
C VAL A 175 6.67 41.15 8.97
N ILE A 176 7.22 42.19 9.59
CA ILE A 176 8.56 42.20 10.21
C ILE A 176 8.36 42.34 11.71
N ALA A 177 9.05 41.54 12.51
CA ALA A 177 8.95 41.62 13.97
C ALA A 177 10.31 41.89 14.60
N GLY A 178 10.34 42.74 15.64
CA GLY A 178 11.55 43.10 16.37
C GLY A 178 12.65 43.72 15.50
N GLY A 179 12.31 44.29 14.33
CA GLY A 179 13.26 44.80 13.34
C GLY A 179 14.06 43.73 12.59
N LYS A 180 13.75 42.44 12.79
CA LYS A 180 14.53 41.31 12.24
C LYS A 180 14.02 40.91 10.87
N LYS A 181 14.93 40.87 9.89
CA LYS A 181 14.67 40.37 8.52
C LYS A 181 14.95 38.86 8.43
N PRO A 182 14.35 38.14 7.45
CA PRO A 182 13.38 38.61 6.45
C PRO A 182 11.97 38.80 7.03
N ALA A 183 11.13 39.53 6.29
CA ALA A 183 9.69 39.54 6.55
C ALA A 183 9.11 38.14 6.34
N PHE A 184 8.06 37.79 7.08
CA PHE A 184 7.40 36.48 6.99
C PHE A 184 5.88 36.62 6.87
N LYS A 185 5.25 35.59 6.30
CA LYS A 185 3.79 35.54 6.15
C LYS A 185 3.14 34.86 7.35
N ALA A 186 2.11 35.47 7.89
CA ALA A 186 1.26 34.92 8.93
C ALA A 186 -0.20 34.91 8.45
N PHE A 187 -0.96 33.92 8.90
CA PHE A 187 -2.32 33.64 8.42
C PHE A 187 -3.30 33.75 9.58
N LEU A 188 -4.43 34.44 9.39
CA LEU A 188 -5.44 34.57 10.44
C LEU A 188 -5.96 33.18 10.84
N VAL A 189 -5.77 32.76 12.09
CA VAL A 189 -6.23 31.47 12.61
C VAL A 189 -7.32 31.60 13.66
N GLU A 190 -7.48 32.79 14.25
CA GLU A 190 -8.48 33.10 15.27
C GLU A 190 -9.00 34.51 15.08
N TRP A 191 -10.30 34.72 15.29
CA TRP A 191 -10.94 36.03 15.24
C TRP A 191 -11.93 36.16 16.39
N LYS A 192 -11.79 37.22 17.20
CA LYS A 192 -12.64 37.52 18.34
C LYS A 192 -12.76 36.36 19.33
N GLY A 193 -11.66 35.64 19.60
CA GLY A 193 -11.64 34.47 20.49
C GLY A 193 -12.07 33.15 19.86
N GLU A 194 -12.57 33.17 18.61
CA GLU A 194 -13.07 31.99 17.91
C GLU A 194 -12.08 31.45 16.87
N PRO A 195 -11.76 30.14 16.88
CA PRO A 195 -10.84 29.54 15.92
C PRO A 195 -11.45 29.46 14.52
N LEU A 196 -10.69 29.85 13.50
CA LEU A 196 -11.14 29.93 12.11
C LEU A 196 -10.51 28.89 11.18
N GLY A 197 -9.51 28.12 11.63
CA GLY A 197 -8.81 27.15 10.77
C GLY A 197 -8.24 27.77 9.48
N ARG A 198 -7.94 29.08 9.47
CA ARG A 198 -7.53 29.90 8.31
C ARG A 198 -8.62 30.27 7.29
N ARG A 199 -9.90 30.04 7.57
CA ARG A 199 -10.96 30.17 6.56
C ARG A 199 -12.09 31.10 7.02
N LEU A 200 -12.27 32.19 6.29
CA LEU A 200 -13.50 32.99 6.32
C LEU A 200 -14.37 32.57 5.14
N LYS A 201 -15.69 32.43 5.33
CA LYS A 201 -16.61 31.93 4.28
C LYS A 201 -17.29 33.04 3.46
N VAL A 202 -17.17 34.29 3.89
CA VAL A 202 -17.93 35.42 3.33
C VAL A 202 -16.95 36.51 2.89
N ALA A 203 -16.94 36.84 1.59
CA ALA A 203 -15.95 37.77 1.00
C ALA A 203 -16.01 39.17 1.63
N PRO A 204 -17.19 39.82 1.74
CA PRO A 204 -17.29 41.14 2.37
C PRO A 204 -16.83 41.16 3.82
N MET A 205 -16.98 40.03 4.53
CA MET A 205 -16.47 39.89 5.90
C MET A 205 -14.94 39.84 5.91
N ALA A 206 -14.33 39.06 5.01
CA ALA A 206 -12.86 38.97 4.92
C ALA A 206 -12.21 40.32 4.59
N GLU A 207 -12.81 41.10 3.68
CA GLU A 207 -12.35 42.45 3.35
C GLU A 207 -12.47 43.40 4.54
N LYS A 208 -13.63 43.42 5.22
CA LYS A 208 -13.84 44.24 6.43
C LYS A 208 -12.87 43.87 7.55
N VAL A 209 -12.59 42.58 7.74
CA VAL A 209 -11.61 42.08 8.70
C VAL A 209 -10.22 42.63 8.37
N VAL A 210 -9.78 42.49 7.12
CA VAL A 210 -8.47 42.99 6.68
C VAL A 210 -8.37 44.52 6.80
N GLU A 211 -9.37 45.27 6.34
CA GLU A 211 -9.37 46.73 6.43
C GLU A 211 -9.28 47.21 7.87
N TRP A 212 -10.05 46.58 8.76
CA TRP A 212 -10.01 46.90 10.18
C TRP A 212 -8.62 46.62 10.78
N CYS A 213 -8.05 45.44 10.49
CA CYS A 213 -6.73 45.01 10.97
C CYS A 213 -5.59 45.94 10.54
N ARG A 214 -5.67 46.58 9.36
CA ARG A 214 -4.63 47.54 8.89
C ARG A 214 -4.45 48.73 9.82
N ARG A 215 -5.49 49.10 10.58
CA ARG A 215 -5.51 50.29 11.43
C ARG A 215 -5.23 49.98 12.91
N GLN A 216 -4.95 48.72 13.23
CA GLN A 216 -4.75 48.26 14.61
C GLN A 216 -3.27 48.12 14.96
N PRO A 217 -2.92 48.10 16.26
CA PRO A 217 -1.60 47.68 16.72
C PRO A 217 -1.41 46.17 16.58
N TRP A 218 -0.18 45.75 16.27
CA TRP A 218 0.23 44.34 16.11
C TRP A 218 1.35 44.01 17.10
N ARG A 219 1.30 42.83 17.71
CA ARG A 219 2.31 42.37 18.68
C ARG A 219 2.50 40.86 18.60
N ILE A 220 3.71 40.38 18.81
CA ILE A 220 3.93 38.95 19.03
C ILE A 220 3.41 38.58 20.42
N VAL A 221 2.52 37.59 20.48
CA VAL A 221 1.97 37.08 21.76
C VAL A 221 2.46 35.67 22.07
N ARG A 222 3.01 34.98 21.06
CA ARG A 222 3.63 33.66 21.22
C ARG A 222 4.76 33.50 20.20
N ALA A 223 5.90 33.03 20.66
CA ALA A 223 6.98 32.56 19.81
C ALA A 223 7.62 31.33 20.46
N GLU A 224 7.39 30.16 19.88
CA GLU A 224 7.83 28.89 20.41
C GLU A 224 8.64 28.12 19.39
N LYS A 225 9.62 27.37 19.89
CA LYS A 225 10.43 26.43 19.13
C LYS A 225 10.41 25.09 19.83
N HIS A 226 10.15 24.03 19.08
CA HIS A 226 10.30 22.66 19.57
C HIS A 226 11.02 21.82 18.53
N ARG A 227 11.74 20.80 19.00
CA ARG A 227 12.38 19.81 18.11
C ARG A 227 11.39 18.71 17.81
N GLN A 228 11.27 18.35 16.53
CA GLN A 228 10.51 17.21 16.07
C GLN A 228 11.47 16.20 15.45
N GLN A 229 11.40 14.96 15.92
CA GLN A 229 12.10 13.85 15.31
C GLN A 229 11.23 13.22 14.22
N SER A 230 11.86 12.84 13.11
CA SER A 230 11.27 12.03 12.07
C SER A 230 12.09 10.75 11.96
N ASN A 231 11.50 9.68 12.45
CA ASN A 231 12.09 8.34 12.44
C ASN A 231 12.29 7.85 11.00
N PRO A 232 13.31 7.01 10.75
CA PRO A 232 13.49 6.39 9.46
C PRO A 232 12.28 5.53 9.12
N PRO A 233 11.90 5.46 7.84
CA PRO A 233 10.83 4.59 7.45
C PRO A 233 11.28 3.11 7.47
N PRO A 234 10.34 2.15 7.58
CA PRO A 234 10.70 0.74 7.57
C PRO A 234 11.28 0.33 6.20
N PRO A 235 12.08 -0.75 6.15
CA PRO A 235 12.47 -1.35 4.89
C PRO A 235 11.24 -1.81 4.11
N PHE A 236 11.41 -2.02 2.80
CA PHE A 236 10.26 -2.25 1.93
C PHE A 236 9.55 -3.57 2.24
N ILE A 237 8.23 -3.51 2.25
CA ILE A 237 7.34 -4.62 1.94
C ILE A 237 6.81 -4.45 0.51
N THR A 238 6.15 -5.48 -0.03
CA THR A 238 5.67 -5.48 -1.42
C THR A 238 4.82 -4.27 -1.78
N SER A 239 3.87 -3.91 -0.91
CA SER A 239 2.97 -2.77 -1.11
C SER A 239 3.73 -1.45 -1.16
N THR A 240 4.68 -1.24 -0.23
CA THR A 240 5.48 -0.01 -0.14
C THR A 240 6.50 0.10 -1.26
N LEU A 241 7.05 -1.03 -1.74
CA LEU A 241 7.92 -1.06 -2.93
C LEU A 241 7.14 -0.67 -4.17
N GLN A 242 5.96 -1.27 -4.40
CA GLN A 242 5.10 -0.93 -5.55
C GLN A 242 4.68 0.55 -5.51
N GLN A 243 4.36 1.09 -4.33
CA GLN A 243 4.06 2.50 -4.15
C GLN A 243 5.25 3.40 -4.51
N ALA A 244 6.42 3.12 -3.96
CA ALA A 244 7.62 3.91 -4.19
C ALA A 244 8.10 3.82 -5.64
N ALA A 245 8.10 2.63 -6.25
CA ALA A 245 8.45 2.42 -7.64
C ALA A 245 7.50 3.16 -8.59
N SER A 246 6.20 3.16 -8.30
CA SER A 246 5.24 3.94 -9.08
C SER A 246 5.53 5.44 -8.99
N VAL A 247 5.82 5.98 -7.80
CA VAL A 247 6.09 7.42 -7.62
C VAL A 247 7.42 7.84 -8.24
N ARG A 248 8.51 7.11 -7.93
CA ARG A 248 9.89 7.48 -8.29
C ARG A 248 10.31 7.02 -9.68
N LEU A 249 9.89 5.82 -10.08
CA LEU A 249 10.33 5.19 -11.33
C LEU A 249 9.24 5.23 -12.41
N GLN A 250 8.04 5.68 -12.05
CA GLN A 250 6.90 5.76 -12.96
C GLN A 250 6.42 4.42 -13.54
N VAL A 251 6.89 3.28 -13.03
CA VAL A 251 6.50 1.93 -13.47
C VAL A 251 5.17 1.47 -12.85
N SER A 252 4.48 0.55 -13.52
CA SER A 252 3.27 -0.09 -13.00
C SER A 252 3.61 -1.09 -11.89
N PRO A 253 2.66 -1.47 -11.02
CA PRO A 253 2.88 -2.52 -10.03
C PRO A 253 3.30 -3.87 -10.65
N GLN A 254 2.82 -4.17 -11.86
CA GLN A 254 3.19 -5.40 -12.57
C GLN A 254 4.64 -5.38 -13.04
N GLU A 255 5.08 -4.28 -13.64
CA GLU A 255 6.47 -4.13 -14.06
C GLU A 255 7.40 -4.10 -12.85
N CYS A 256 7.01 -3.42 -11.76
CA CYS A 256 7.74 -3.45 -10.49
C CYS A 256 7.97 -4.88 -9.98
N MET A 257 6.94 -5.74 -10.00
CA MET A 257 7.08 -7.12 -9.54
C MET A 257 7.93 -7.97 -10.49
N LYS A 258 7.88 -7.72 -11.80
CA LYS A 258 8.72 -8.40 -12.78
C LYS A 258 10.21 -8.06 -12.59
N LEU A 259 10.52 -6.78 -12.39
CA LEU A 259 11.88 -6.32 -12.10
C LEU A 259 12.38 -6.88 -10.77
N ALA A 260 11.55 -6.85 -9.71
CA ALA A 260 11.88 -7.42 -8.41
C ALA A 260 12.11 -8.94 -8.46
N GLN A 261 11.29 -9.69 -9.23
CA GLN A 261 11.49 -11.11 -9.47
C GLN A 261 12.87 -11.38 -10.09
N SER A 262 13.26 -10.62 -11.13
CA SER A 262 14.58 -10.77 -11.73
C SER A 262 15.71 -10.46 -10.75
N LEU A 263 15.56 -9.41 -9.92
CA LEU A 263 16.55 -9.10 -8.87
C LEU A 263 16.68 -10.23 -7.84
N TYR A 264 15.57 -10.85 -7.44
CA TYR A 264 15.56 -11.96 -6.51
C TYR A 264 16.23 -13.21 -7.12
N GLU A 265 15.85 -13.58 -8.34
CA GLU A 265 16.41 -14.72 -9.09
C GLU A 265 17.92 -14.58 -9.32
N ASP A 266 18.41 -13.35 -9.52
CA ASP A 266 19.84 -13.03 -9.65
C ASP A 266 20.57 -12.89 -8.30
N GLY A 267 19.91 -13.20 -7.18
CA GLY A 267 20.51 -13.15 -5.83
C GLY A 267 20.87 -11.73 -5.36
N ARG A 268 20.20 -10.68 -5.89
CA ARG A 268 20.47 -9.28 -5.55
C ARG A 268 19.63 -8.78 -4.38
N ILE A 269 18.41 -9.27 -4.23
CA ILE A 269 17.50 -8.89 -3.14
C ILE A 269 16.88 -10.13 -2.47
N THR A 270 16.32 -9.94 -1.28
CA THR A 270 15.46 -10.92 -0.60
C THR A 270 14.12 -11.07 -1.32
N TYR A 271 13.34 -12.08 -0.92
CA TYR A 271 12.05 -12.38 -1.53
C TYR A 271 11.08 -11.19 -1.54
N MET A 272 10.57 -10.85 -2.74
CA MET A 272 9.82 -9.61 -3.00
C MET A 272 8.33 -9.67 -2.67
N ARG A 273 7.78 -10.83 -2.26
CA ARG A 273 6.38 -11.00 -1.86
C ARG A 273 6.29 -11.19 -0.35
N THR A 274 6.34 -10.08 0.37
CA THR A 274 6.41 -10.02 1.83
C THR A 274 5.56 -8.86 2.34
N ASP A 275 4.90 -9.07 3.47
CA ASP A 275 4.23 -8.06 4.29
C ASP A 275 5.00 -7.76 5.59
N SER A 276 6.19 -8.35 5.73
CA SER A 276 7.05 -8.22 6.89
C SER A 276 8.11 -7.13 6.70
N THR A 277 8.23 -6.27 7.70
CA THR A 277 9.27 -5.24 7.78
C THR A 277 10.48 -5.72 8.58
N ALA A 278 10.51 -7.00 8.98
CA ALA A 278 11.57 -7.57 9.79
C ALA A 278 12.91 -7.57 9.02
N VAL A 279 13.98 -7.39 9.78
CA VAL A 279 15.37 -7.45 9.31
C VAL A 279 16.11 -8.36 10.27
N ASP A 280 16.83 -9.34 9.74
CA ASP A 280 17.63 -10.24 10.58
C ASP A 280 18.84 -9.51 11.21
N ALA A 281 19.45 -10.13 12.24
CA ALA A 281 20.56 -9.52 12.97
C ALA A 281 21.82 -9.32 12.12
N GLU A 282 22.08 -10.21 11.15
CA GLU A 282 23.23 -10.14 10.26
C GLU A 282 23.07 -8.99 9.26
N ALA A 283 21.89 -8.85 8.68
CA ALA A 283 21.51 -7.77 7.78
C ALA A 283 21.54 -6.41 8.48
N ALA A 284 21.05 -6.33 9.72
CA ALA A 284 21.14 -5.12 10.52
C ALA A 284 22.62 -4.77 10.81
N ALA A 285 23.46 -5.75 11.15
CA ALA A 285 24.88 -5.55 11.36
C ALA A 285 25.59 -5.07 10.07
N MET A 286 25.26 -5.66 8.92
CA MET A 286 25.77 -5.26 7.60
C MET A 286 25.43 -3.80 7.29
N ALA A 287 24.17 -3.38 7.48
CA ALA A 287 23.75 -2.00 7.27
C ALA A 287 24.49 -1.03 8.21
N ARG A 288 24.63 -1.39 9.49
CA ARG A 288 25.34 -0.58 10.48
C ARG A 288 26.82 -0.42 10.16
N ALA A 289 27.49 -1.50 9.73
CA ALA A 289 28.87 -1.46 9.29
C ALA A 289 29.05 -0.56 8.07
N HIS A 290 28.14 -0.66 7.10
CA HIS A 290 28.12 0.25 5.95
C HIS A 290 27.93 1.71 6.38
N ILE A 291 26.97 2.00 7.27
CA ILE A 291 26.72 3.36 7.76
C ILE A 291 27.95 3.94 8.47
N ALA A 292 28.59 3.16 9.35
CA ALA A 292 29.78 3.55 10.08
C ALA A 292 30.98 3.86 9.17
N LYS A 293 31.09 3.15 8.04
CA LYS A 293 32.16 3.34 7.05
C LYS A 293 31.91 4.56 6.15
N THR A 294 30.66 4.83 5.80
CA THR A 294 30.30 5.77 4.74
C THR A 294 29.86 7.14 5.26
N PHE A 295 29.31 7.23 6.47
CA PHE A 295 28.70 8.45 7.01
C PHE A 295 29.38 8.92 8.30
N PRO A 296 29.28 10.22 8.62
CA PRO A 296 29.67 10.74 9.94
C PRO A 296 28.99 9.99 11.10
N PRO A 297 29.64 9.90 12.29
CA PRO A 297 29.15 9.10 13.42
C PRO A 297 27.70 9.37 13.85
N GLU A 298 27.20 10.59 13.71
CA GLU A 298 25.84 10.99 14.07
C GLU A 298 24.73 10.30 13.26
N TYR A 299 25.06 9.76 12.08
CA TYR A 299 24.11 9.01 11.24
C TYR A 299 23.92 7.56 11.69
N LEU A 300 24.81 7.04 12.54
CA LEU A 300 24.69 5.70 13.11
C LEU A 300 24.00 5.77 14.48
N PRO A 301 22.77 5.25 14.63
CA PRO A 301 22.13 5.26 15.93
C PRO A 301 22.81 4.26 16.87
N ALA A 302 22.82 4.56 18.18
CA ALA A 302 23.43 3.72 19.21
C ALA A 302 22.86 2.29 19.21
N LYS A 303 21.55 2.15 18.94
CA LYS A 303 20.87 0.86 18.76
C LYS A 303 20.27 0.78 17.36
N ALA A 304 20.21 -0.42 16.80
CA ALA A 304 19.55 -0.66 15.52
C ALA A 304 18.06 -0.28 15.62
N PRO A 305 17.52 0.52 14.67
CA PRO A 305 16.08 0.77 14.60
C PRO A 305 15.30 -0.52 14.36
N THR A 306 14.27 -0.74 15.18
CA THR A 306 13.33 -1.85 15.02
C THR A 306 12.03 -1.35 14.44
N HIS A 307 11.50 -2.04 13.44
CA HIS A 307 10.25 -1.70 12.79
C HIS A 307 9.20 -2.75 13.12
N ALA A 308 8.05 -2.33 13.65
CA ALA A 308 6.96 -3.25 13.92
C ALA A 308 6.37 -3.75 12.58
N SER A 309 6.14 -5.05 12.48
CA SER A 309 5.41 -5.66 11.37
C SER A 309 3.93 -5.77 11.74
N ALA A 310 3.03 -5.49 10.79
CA ALA A 310 1.58 -5.45 11.03
C ALA A 310 0.88 -6.83 10.85
N GLY A 311 1.62 -7.92 10.70
CA GLY A 311 1.08 -9.24 10.30
C GLY A 311 1.01 -10.28 11.43
N ALA A 312 -0.15 -10.91 11.57
CA ALA A 312 -0.49 -11.95 12.55
C ALA A 312 -0.09 -13.38 12.13
N ASN A 313 0.90 -13.54 11.24
CA ASN A 313 1.32 -14.84 10.72
C ASN A 313 2.81 -15.08 10.97
N ALA A 314 3.16 -15.40 12.22
CA ALA A 314 4.53 -15.75 12.61
C ALA A 314 5.11 -16.99 11.90
N GLN A 315 4.31 -17.72 11.12
CA GLN A 315 4.75 -18.87 10.31
C GLN A 315 5.27 -18.47 8.92
N GLU A 316 4.78 -17.38 8.32
CA GLU A 316 5.34 -16.79 7.10
C GLU A 316 6.48 -15.86 7.51
N ALA A 317 7.56 -16.41 8.08
CA ALA A 317 8.75 -15.69 8.55
C ALA A 317 9.55 -15.12 7.36
N HIS A 318 8.91 -14.19 6.64
CA HIS A 318 9.50 -13.47 5.54
C HIS A 318 10.26 -12.27 6.10
N GLU A 319 11.38 -11.98 5.47
CA GLU A 319 12.13 -10.76 5.73
C GLU A 319 11.54 -9.61 4.89
N ALA A 320 11.89 -8.37 5.24
CA ALA A 320 11.69 -7.23 4.37
C ALA A 320 12.46 -7.39 3.05
N ILE A 321 12.00 -6.67 2.03
CA ILE A 321 12.68 -6.54 0.74
C ILE A 321 13.91 -5.64 0.92
N ARG A 322 15.10 -6.25 0.83
CA ARG A 322 16.39 -5.57 1.00
C ARG A 322 17.46 -6.17 0.08
N PRO A 323 18.60 -5.49 -0.11
CA PRO A 323 19.76 -6.09 -0.77
C PRO A 323 20.29 -7.28 0.03
N ILE A 324 20.81 -8.28 -0.69
CA ILE A 324 21.55 -9.39 -0.08
C ILE A 324 22.92 -8.91 0.47
N ALA A 325 23.59 -8.04 -0.28
CA ALA A 325 24.87 -7.43 0.08
C ALA A 325 24.84 -5.93 -0.22
N LEU A 326 25.65 -5.15 0.50
CA LEU A 326 25.77 -3.69 0.32
C LEU A 326 27.07 -3.23 -0.36
N ASP A 327 28.05 -4.13 -0.51
CA ASP A 327 29.41 -3.77 -0.95
C ASP A 327 29.48 -3.22 -2.38
N ASP A 328 28.58 -3.69 -3.26
CA ASP A 328 28.51 -3.22 -4.65
C ASP A 328 27.89 -1.80 -4.76
N GLY A 329 27.35 -1.26 -3.66
CA GLY A 329 26.71 0.06 -3.60
C GLY A 329 25.37 0.12 -4.36
N PRO A 330 24.69 1.29 -4.33
CA PRO A 330 23.37 1.45 -4.95
C PRO A 330 23.38 1.40 -6.49
N ASP A 331 24.53 1.65 -7.11
CA ASP A 331 24.69 1.75 -8.57
C ASP A 331 25.16 0.47 -9.25
N ALA A 332 25.25 -0.63 -8.50
CA ALA A 332 25.80 -1.91 -8.93
C ALA A 332 25.23 -2.46 -10.25
N LEU A 333 23.98 -2.10 -10.58
CA LEU A 333 23.22 -2.68 -11.69
C LEU A 333 22.92 -1.66 -12.81
N GLY A 334 23.61 -0.51 -12.81
CA GLY A 334 23.44 0.52 -13.83
C GLY A 334 22.16 1.36 -13.68
N THR A 335 21.78 2.06 -14.74
CA THR A 335 20.75 3.12 -14.71
C THR A 335 19.46 2.75 -15.42
N ASP A 336 19.29 1.49 -15.83
CA ASP A 336 18.01 1.02 -16.36
C ASP A 336 16.97 0.87 -15.24
N ASP A 337 15.74 0.49 -15.57
CA ASP A 337 14.66 0.41 -14.57
C ASP A 337 14.91 -0.69 -13.51
N ARG A 338 15.67 -1.74 -13.87
CA ARG A 338 16.09 -2.80 -12.93
C ARG A 338 17.11 -2.25 -11.93
N GLY A 339 18.12 -1.54 -12.41
CA GLY A 339 19.13 -0.89 -11.57
C GLY A 339 18.56 0.22 -10.70
N LYS A 340 17.64 1.03 -11.23
CA LYS A 340 16.91 2.04 -10.45
C LYS A 340 16.04 1.41 -9.34
N LEU A 341 15.39 0.28 -9.61
CA LEU A 341 14.61 -0.43 -8.58
C LEU A 341 15.52 -0.98 -7.48
N TYR A 342 16.67 -1.55 -7.84
CA TYR A 342 17.67 -2.00 -6.88
C TYR A 342 18.20 -0.85 -6.02
N ARG A 343 18.58 0.29 -6.62
CA ARG A 343 18.97 1.51 -5.91
C ARG A 343 17.90 1.93 -4.90
N LEU A 344 16.63 1.95 -5.32
CA LEU A 344 15.51 2.32 -4.44
C LEU A 344 15.43 1.38 -3.22
N ILE A 345 15.53 0.07 -3.44
CA ILE A 345 15.55 -0.95 -2.37
C ILE A 345 16.76 -0.76 -1.44
N TRP A 346 17.94 -0.51 -2.02
CA TRP A 346 19.18 -0.29 -1.29
C TRP A 346 19.09 0.95 -0.38
N GLU A 347 18.71 2.09 -0.94
CA GLU A 347 18.60 3.36 -0.22
C GLU A 347 17.58 3.27 0.92
N ARG A 348 16.42 2.64 0.66
CA ARG A 348 15.39 2.42 1.68
C ARG A 348 15.89 1.53 2.82
N PHE A 349 16.59 0.45 2.50
CA PHE A 349 17.09 -0.48 3.52
C PHE A 349 18.15 0.19 4.41
N VAL A 350 19.15 0.87 3.82
CA VAL A 350 20.18 1.56 4.60
C VAL A 350 19.56 2.70 5.41
N ALA A 351 18.68 3.52 4.81
CA ALA A 351 17.96 4.59 5.51
C ALA A 351 17.15 4.06 6.71
N SER A 352 16.55 2.85 6.59
CA SER A 352 15.79 2.23 7.69
C SER A 352 16.62 1.96 8.95
N GLN A 353 17.95 1.92 8.82
CA GLN A 353 18.92 1.65 9.90
C GLN A 353 19.70 2.90 10.34
N MET A 354 19.45 4.07 9.75
CA MET A 354 20.10 5.35 10.08
C MET A 354 19.40 6.09 11.22
N SER A 355 20.08 7.11 11.77
CA SER A 355 19.52 8.00 12.79
C SER A 355 18.29 8.77 12.28
N ALA A 356 17.36 9.05 13.19
CA ALA A 356 16.21 9.91 12.91
C ALA A 356 16.66 11.31 12.49
N GLY A 357 16.00 11.91 11.51
CA GLY A 357 16.24 13.30 11.19
C GLY A 357 15.55 14.22 12.20
N ILE A 358 16.18 15.35 12.52
CA ILE A 358 15.73 16.30 13.53
C ILE A 358 15.40 17.62 12.85
N ASP A 359 14.16 18.05 13.01
CA ASP A 359 13.68 19.34 12.55
C ASP A 359 13.40 20.25 13.75
N GLN A 360 13.67 21.54 13.62
CA GLN A 360 13.18 22.56 14.54
C GLN A 360 11.93 23.18 13.95
N MET A 361 10.81 22.99 14.63
CA MET A 361 9.52 23.61 14.31
C MET A 361 9.36 24.89 15.13
N ALA A 362 9.04 25.98 14.45
CA ALA A 362 8.76 27.28 15.03
C ALA A 362 7.29 27.64 14.81
N VAL A 363 6.62 28.15 15.85
CA VAL A 363 5.27 28.69 15.76
C VAL A 363 5.26 30.09 16.35
N VAL A 364 4.77 31.05 15.58
CA VAL A 364 4.70 32.45 15.96
C VAL A 364 3.26 32.93 15.81
N ASP A 365 2.66 33.39 16.90
CA ASP A 365 1.35 34.03 16.91
C ASP A 365 1.51 35.54 17.06
N VAL A 366 0.94 36.25 16.09
CA VAL A 366 0.91 37.70 16.01
C VAL A 366 -0.53 38.16 16.27
N ALA A 367 -0.73 38.83 17.40
CA ALA A 367 -2.02 39.39 17.77
C ALA A 367 -2.24 40.74 17.09
N VAL A 368 -3.49 40.97 16.69
CA VAL A 368 -4.00 42.26 16.20
C VAL A 368 -4.99 42.80 17.22
N ALA A 369 -4.81 44.06 17.62
CA ALA A 369 -5.52 44.67 18.75
C ALA A 369 -5.53 43.72 19.97
N PRO A 370 -4.35 43.47 20.56
CA PRO A 370 -4.22 42.52 21.65
C PRO A 370 -5.07 42.95 22.85
N ASP A 371 -5.82 42.00 23.41
CA ASP A 371 -6.62 42.16 24.64
C ASP A 371 -7.74 43.21 24.54
N ALA A 372 -8.10 43.58 23.31
CA ALA A 372 -9.06 44.64 23.03
C ALA A 372 -10.51 44.13 22.85
N PHE A 373 -10.72 42.83 22.60
CA PHE A 373 -12.06 42.27 22.41
C PHE A 373 -12.56 41.63 23.70
N VAL A 374 -13.79 41.92 24.11
CA VAL A 374 -14.43 41.27 25.26
C VAL A 374 -15.29 40.13 24.75
N HIS A 375 -14.82 38.90 24.94
CA HIS A 375 -15.54 37.69 24.65
C HIS A 375 -16.53 37.37 25.76
N GLU A 376 -17.72 36.89 25.40
CA GLU A 376 -18.83 36.65 26.32
C GLU A 376 -18.47 35.69 27.47
N THR A 377 -17.67 34.66 27.18
CA THR A 377 -17.30 33.61 28.16
C THR A 377 -15.83 33.61 28.57
N ARG A 378 -14.96 34.31 27.83
CA ARG A 378 -13.50 34.27 28.04
C ARG A 378 -12.92 35.59 28.56
N GLY A 379 -13.76 36.61 28.74
CA GLY A 379 -13.30 37.93 29.12
C GLY A 379 -12.48 38.59 28.00
N ARG A 380 -11.42 39.33 28.34
CA ARG A 380 -10.59 40.02 27.35
C ARG A 380 -9.74 39.03 26.56
N VAL A 381 -9.83 39.09 25.24
CA VAL A 381 -9.07 38.28 24.29
C VAL A 381 -8.48 39.17 23.19
N HIS A 382 -7.51 38.64 22.46
CA HIS A 382 -6.99 39.29 21.26
C HIS A 382 -8.07 39.31 20.18
N THR A 383 -8.16 40.42 19.42
CA THR A 383 -9.23 40.54 18.42
C THR A 383 -8.96 39.66 17.19
N GLY A 384 -7.70 39.46 16.82
CA GLY A 384 -7.32 38.49 15.82
C GLY A 384 -5.94 37.90 16.09
N ILE A 385 -5.73 36.64 15.73
CA ILE A 385 -4.42 35.98 15.82
C ILE A 385 -4.01 35.51 14.44
N PHE A 386 -2.90 36.05 13.94
CA PHE A 386 -2.23 35.60 12.73
C PHE A 386 -1.07 34.67 13.11
N ARG A 387 -1.09 33.44 12.59
CA ARG A 387 -0.07 32.42 12.88
C ARG A 387 0.86 32.21 11.71
N ALA A 388 2.15 32.27 11.98
CA ALA A 388 3.21 31.77 11.11
C ALA A 388 3.78 30.48 11.67
N ARG A 389 4.17 29.59 10.77
CA ARG A 389 4.91 28.36 11.09
C ARG A 389 6.21 28.39 10.30
N GLY A 390 7.22 27.74 10.84
CA GLY A 390 8.50 27.58 10.17
C GLY A 390 9.16 26.28 10.54
N LYS A 391 9.95 25.75 9.62
CA LYS A 391 10.74 24.54 9.81
C LYS A 391 12.19 24.85 9.46
N THR A 392 13.11 24.33 10.25
CA THR A 392 14.53 24.33 9.92
C THR A 392 15.07 22.93 10.18
N VAL A 393 15.68 22.32 9.17
CA VAL A 393 16.35 21.02 9.34
C VAL A 393 17.59 21.24 10.20
N ILE A 394 17.63 20.61 11.36
CA ILE A 394 18.79 20.61 12.26
C ILE A 394 19.72 19.45 11.90
N PHE A 395 19.14 18.30 11.57
CA PHE A 395 19.84 17.11 11.13
C PHE A 395 18.96 16.35 10.14
N ASP A 396 19.47 16.04 8.96
CA ASP A 396 18.71 15.33 7.93
C ASP A 396 18.57 13.82 8.24
N GLY A 397 19.54 13.22 8.94
CA GLY A 397 19.52 11.82 9.34
C GLY A 397 19.31 10.89 8.14
N TRP A 398 18.40 9.93 8.25
CA TRP A 398 18.04 9.02 7.15
C TRP A 398 17.64 9.73 5.84
N ARG A 399 17.17 10.99 5.90
CA ARG A 399 16.77 11.77 4.71
C ARG A 399 17.94 12.12 3.80
N ARG A 400 19.18 11.93 4.27
CA ARG A 400 20.40 12.08 3.46
C ARG A 400 20.44 11.13 2.27
N LEU A 401 19.87 9.94 2.41
CA LEU A 401 19.86 8.90 1.36
C LEU A 401 18.62 8.99 0.47
N THR A 402 17.45 9.13 1.07
CA THR A 402 16.18 9.12 0.35
C THR A 402 15.17 9.95 1.10
N GLU A 403 14.26 10.60 0.40
CA GLU A 403 13.01 11.08 1.01
C GLU A 403 12.03 9.89 1.09
N ASP A 404 10.98 9.96 1.91
CA ASP A 404 10.05 8.84 2.04
C ASP A 404 9.08 8.77 0.84
N ALA A 405 9.55 8.22 -0.27
CA ALA A 405 8.79 8.09 -1.52
C ALA A 405 7.41 7.40 -1.37
N ALA A 406 7.25 6.50 -0.39
CA ALA A 406 5.98 5.80 -0.12
C ALA A 406 4.99 6.67 0.66
N HIS A 407 5.49 7.67 1.38
CA HIS A 407 4.71 8.64 2.14
C HIS A 407 4.57 10.00 1.43
N ASP A 408 5.46 10.29 0.49
CA ASP A 408 5.53 11.48 -0.35
C ASP A 408 4.60 11.44 -1.57
N ALA A 409 3.69 10.47 -1.64
CA ALA A 409 2.40 10.68 -2.30
C ALA A 409 1.56 11.72 -1.53
N LYS A 410 2.16 12.87 -1.22
CA LYS A 410 1.46 14.04 -0.71
C LYS A 410 0.42 14.41 -1.76
N ASN A 411 -0.78 14.65 -1.25
CA ASN A 411 -1.91 15.08 -2.04
C ASN A 411 -1.49 16.35 -2.81
N PRO A 412 -1.51 16.38 -4.16
CA PRO A 412 -1.17 17.59 -4.90
C PRO A 412 -2.06 18.78 -4.54
N SER A 413 -3.20 18.55 -3.88
CA SER A 413 -4.06 19.59 -3.34
C SER A 413 -3.57 20.23 -2.03
N ALA A 414 -2.54 19.67 -1.37
CA ALA A 414 -1.91 20.23 -0.17
C ALA A 414 -0.82 21.27 -0.48
N HIS A 415 -0.36 21.36 -1.73
CA HIS A 415 0.69 22.31 -2.15
C HIS A 415 0.35 23.77 -1.84
N ASP A 416 -0.93 24.14 -1.76
CA ASP A 416 -1.32 25.52 -1.49
C ASP A 416 -1.28 25.89 0.01
N GLU A 417 -1.22 24.92 0.94
CA GLU A 417 -1.18 25.15 2.40
C GLU A 417 0.21 24.88 3.03
N ASP A 418 1.06 24.05 2.38
CA ASP A 418 2.36 23.58 2.92
C ASP A 418 3.54 24.54 2.67
N ASP A 419 3.43 25.50 1.75
CA ASP A 419 4.53 26.44 1.40
C ASP A 419 4.91 27.37 2.56
N VAL A 420 4.08 27.39 3.61
CA VAL A 420 4.31 28.15 4.85
C VAL A 420 5.23 27.39 5.80
N ASP A 421 5.19 26.06 5.79
CA ASP A 421 5.87 25.25 6.79
C ASP A 421 7.37 25.05 6.49
N GLN A 422 7.89 25.52 5.34
CA GLN A 422 9.32 25.43 5.00
C GLN A 422 10.09 26.76 5.16
N VAL A 423 9.44 27.81 5.65
CA VAL A 423 10.07 29.12 5.82
C VAL A 423 10.91 29.15 7.10
N LYS A 424 12.17 29.58 6.99
CA LYS A 424 12.99 29.89 8.17
C LYS A 424 12.49 31.19 8.81
N LEU A 425 11.82 31.07 9.95
CA LEU A 425 11.39 32.23 10.73
C LEU A 425 12.58 32.86 11.48
N PRO A 426 12.62 34.20 11.64
CA PRO A 426 13.59 34.86 12.51
C PRO A 426 13.50 34.35 13.95
N ASP A 427 14.54 34.57 14.74
CA ASP A 427 14.50 34.29 16.17
C ASP A 427 13.70 35.38 16.90
N LEU A 428 12.48 35.06 17.31
CA LEU A 428 11.50 36.01 17.86
C LEU A 428 11.16 35.62 19.31
N LYS A 429 10.85 36.62 20.12
CA LYS A 429 10.34 36.46 21.49
C LYS A 429 8.95 37.06 21.63
N GLY A 430 8.25 36.68 22.70
CA GLY A 430 7.00 37.31 23.10
C GLY A 430 7.18 38.82 23.29
N ASP A 431 6.09 39.55 23.05
CA ASP A 431 5.98 41.01 23.18
C ASP A 431 6.81 41.86 22.21
N GLU A 432 7.53 41.25 21.27
CA GLU A 432 8.21 42.00 20.22
C GLU A 432 7.20 42.78 19.34
N ALA A 433 7.53 44.05 19.05
CA ALA A 433 6.74 44.91 18.18
C ALA A 433 6.72 44.39 16.74
N VAL A 434 5.58 44.56 16.06
CA VAL A 434 5.37 44.09 14.70
C VAL A 434 5.09 45.23 13.75
N GLU A 435 5.87 45.29 12.68
CA GLU A 435 5.66 46.15 11.53
C GLU A 435 4.89 45.38 10.45
N LEU A 436 3.71 45.88 10.10
CA LEU A 436 2.89 45.36 9.00
C LEU A 436 3.42 45.87 7.66
N LYS A 437 3.84 44.96 6.76
CA LYS A 437 4.31 45.32 5.41
C LYS A 437 3.21 45.19 4.37
N GLU A 438 2.45 44.12 4.43
CA GLU A 438 1.37 43.82 3.49
C GLU A 438 0.23 43.12 4.23
N LEU A 439 -1.01 43.43 3.88
CA LEU A 439 -2.18 42.71 4.38
C LEU A 439 -3.22 42.60 3.28
N GLY A 440 -3.59 41.37 2.97
CA GLY A 440 -4.56 41.06 1.93
C GLY A 440 -5.37 39.80 2.23
N VAL A 441 -6.29 39.49 1.33
CA VAL A 441 -7.09 38.28 1.36
C VAL A 441 -6.69 37.44 0.15
N LYS A 442 -6.40 36.16 0.36
CA LYS A 442 -6.32 35.17 -0.70
C LYS A 442 -7.65 34.44 -0.78
N ASP A 443 -8.28 34.45 -1.94
CA ASP A 443 -9.39 33.57 -2.24
C ASP A 443 -8.87 32.18 -2.60
N LYS A 444 -9.54 31.16 -2.07
CA LYS A 444 -9.29 29.76 -2.40
C LYS A 444 -10.61 29.04 -2.57
N THR A 445 -10.58 28.02 -3.38
CA THR A 445 -11.73 27.14 -3.59
C THR A 445 -11.35 25.74 -3.15
N THR A 446 -12.23 25.08 -2.40
CA THR A 446 -12.03 23.67 -2.05
C THR A 446 -11.99 22.82 -3.33
N LYS A 447 -11.12 21.81 -3.34
CA LYS A 447 -10.95 20.90 -4.48
C LYS A 447 -11.56 19.55 -4.13
N ALA A 448 -12.17 18.88 -5.12
CA ALA A 448 -12.64 17.52 -4.97
C ALA A 448 -11.49 16.58 -4.55
N PRO A 449 -11.76 15.47 -3.85
CA PRO A 449 -10.72 14.50 -3.52
C PRO A 449 -10.02 13.99 -4.79
N PRO A 450 -8.70 13.77 -4.78
CA PRO A 450 -7.99 13.33 -5.96
C PRO A 450 -8.44 11.92 -6.36
N ARG A 451 -8.46 11.63 -7.66
CA ARG A 451 -8.54 10.23 -8.12
C ARG A 451 -7.33 9.45 -7.63
N TYR A 452 -7.53 8.14 -7.44
CA TYR A 452 -6.44 7.25 -7.10
C TYR A 452 -5.48 7.10 -8.29
N THR A 453 -4.19 7.00 -8.01
CA THR A 453 -3.21 6.29 -8.84
C THR A 453 -3.18 4.81 -8.42
N GLU A 454 -2.52 3.94 -9.19
CA GLU A 454 -2.30 2.54 -8.80
C GLU A 454 -1.64 2.44 -7.42
N ALA A 455 -0.60 3.25 -7.14
CA ALA A 455 0.06 3.30 -5.84
C ALA A 455 -0.89 3.66 -4.70
N SER A 456 -1.68 4.74 -4.86
CA SER A 456 -2.61 5.16 -3.82
C SER A 456 -3.76 4.18 -3.63
N LEU A 457 -4.16 3.44 -4.67
CA LEU A 457 -5.16 2.39 -4.55
C LEU A 457 -4.61 1.18 -3.79
N ILE A 458 -3.37 0.76 -4.06
CA ILE A 458 -2.67 -0.30 -3.30
C ILE A 458 -2.60 0.08 -1.82
N LYS A 459 -2.21 1.33 -1.51
CA LYS A 459 -2.19 1.84 -0.13
C LYS A 459 -3.55 1.72 0.57
N VAL A 460 -4.63 2.05 -0.15
CA VAL A 460 -5.98 1.94 0.40
C VAL A 460 -6.41 0.49 0.56
N LEU A 461 -6.08 -0.38 -0.40
CA LEU A 461 -6.37 -1.82 -0.34
C LEU A 461 -5.68 -2.47 0.86
N GLU A 462 -4.38 -2.22 1.03
CA GLU A 462 -3.59 -2.66 2.19
C GLU A 462 -4.16 -2.16 3.52
N LYS A 463 -4.41 -0.84 3.64
CA LYS A 463 -5.01 -0.27 4.86
C LYS A 463 -6.37 -0.89 5.18
N LYS A 464 -7.12 -1.24 4.13
CA LYS A 464 -8.41 -1.90 4.26
C LYS A 464 -8.29 -3.42 4.40
N GLY A 465 -7.10 -4.03 4.48
CA GLY A 465 -6.89 -5.48 4.61
C GLY A 465 -7.21 -6.30 3.35
N VAL A 466 -7.45 -5.64 2.23
CA VAL A 466 -7.94 -6.23 0.98
C VAL A 466 -6.76 -6.55 0.08
N GLY A 467 -6.62 -7.83 -0.27
CA GLY A 467 -5.49 -8.32 -1.03
C GLY A 467 -4.29 -8.69 -0.13
N ARG A 468 -3.25 -9.17 -0.79
CA ARG A 468 -1.97 -9.65 -0.25
C ARG A 468 -0.84 -9.27 -1.21
N PRO A 469 0.43 -9.28 -0.77
CA PRO A 469 1.61 -9.08 -1.62
C PRO A 469 1.53 -9.72 -3.02
N SER A 470 1.07 -10.97 -3.10
CA SER A 470 0.92 -11.73 -4.35
C SER A 470 -0.19 -11.25 -5.29
N THR A 471 -1.11 -10.40 -4.81
CA THR A 471 -2.35 -10.07 -5.54
C THR A 471 -2.48 -8.62 -5.99
N TYR A 472 -1.75 -7.66 -5.40
CA TYR A 472 -1.93 -6.23 -5.71
C TYR A 472 -1.80 -5.92 -7.21
N ALA A 473 -0.73 -6.39 -7.85
CA ALA A 473 -0.48 -6.19 -9.26
C ALA A 473 -1.53 -6.89 -10.16
N ALA A 474 -2.00 -8.07 -9.76
CA ALA A 474 -3.03 -8.83 -10.49
C ALA A 474 -4.41 -8.16 -10.41
N ILE A 475 -4.77 -7.61 -9.25
CA ILE A 475 -6.02 -6.84 -9.06
C ILE A 475 -6.04 -5.65 -10.00
N MET A 476 -4.95 -4.85 -10.01
CA MET A 476 -4.84 -3.67 -10.90
C MET A 476 -4.98 -4.07 -12.37
N GLY A 477 -4.25 -5.10 -12.79
CA GLY A 477 -4.34 -5.61 -14.16
C GLY A 477 -5.75 -6.04 -14.54
N THR A 478 -6.43 -6.75 -13.64
CA THR A 478 -7.75 -7.29 -13.95
C THR A 478 -8.77 -6.18 -14.16
N ILE A 479 -8.86 -5.19 -13.26
CA ILE A 479 -9.86 -4.12 -13.38
C ILE A 479 -9.61 -3.21 -14.59
N VAL A 480 -8.35 -3.07 -15.02
CA VAL A 480 -7.95 -2.30 -16.20
C VAL A 480 -8.23 -3.08 -17.49
N THR A 481 -7.73 -4.32 -17.61
CA THR A 481 -7.91 -5.17 -18.80
C THR A 481 -9.39 -5.48 -19.07
N ARG A 482 -10.22 -5.57 -18.03
CA ARG A 482 -11.68 -5.75 -18.18
C ARG A 482 -12.43 -4.47 -18.57
N GLY A 483 -11.73 -3.33 -18.69
CA GLY A 483 -12.34 -2.05 -19.06
C GLY A 483 -13.22 -1.43 -17.97
N TYR A 484 -13.14 -1.92 -16.73
CA TYR A 484 -13.88 -1.34 -15.60
C TYR A 484 -13.25 -0.05 -15.10
N VAL A 485 -11.93 0.05 -15.23
CA VAL A 485 -11.15 1.23 -14.90
C VAL A 485 -10.26 1.61 -16.08
N ALA A 486 -10.19 2.90 -16.40
CA ALA A 486 -9.24 3.45 -17.37
C ALA A 486 -8.15 4.24 -16.65
N ILE A 487 -6.90 4.07 -17.08
CA ILE A 487 -5.78 4.88 -16.60
C ILE A 487 -5.62 6.08 -17.54
N ARG A 488 -5.79 7.30 -17.00
CA ARG A 488 -5.57 8.56 -17.74
C ARG A 488 -4.67 9.47 -16.94
N LYS A 489 -3.54 9.90 -17.52
CA LYS A 489 -2.53 10.70 -16.81
C LYS A 489 -2.19 10.10 -15.43
N ARG A 490 -2.00 8.78 -15.39
CA ARG A 490 -1.71 7.96 -14.18
C ARG A 490 -2.81 7.91 -13.11
N LYS A 491 -3.99 8.48 -13.39
CA LYS A 491 -5.15 8.44 -12.51
C LYS A 491 -6.13 7.37 -12.98
N LEU A 492 -6.73 6.67 -12.03
CA LEU A 492 -7.74 5.65 -12.23
C LEU A 492 -9.11 6.32 -12.34
N HIS A 493 -9.77 6.09 -13.47
CA HIS A 493 -11.14 6.54 -13.73
C HIS A 493 -12.04 5.31 -13.81
N ALA A 494 -13.08 5.25 -12.97
CA ALA A 494 -14.13 4.26 -13.17
C ALA A 494 -14.83 4.53 -14.51
N SER A 495 -14.97 3.52 -15.36
CA SER A 495 -15.74 3.63 -16.60
C SER A 495 -17.24 3.52 -16.31
N ASP A 496 -18.10 3.92 -17.25
CA ASP A 496 -19.55 3.71 -17.12
C ASP A 496 -19.89 2.24 -16.87
N LEU A 497 -19.16 1.33 -17.51
CA LEU A 497 -19.29 -0.11 -17.27
C LEU A 497 -18.92 -0.47 -15.83
N GLY A 498 -17.80 0.06 -15.32
CA GLY A 498 -17.36 -0.14 -13.95
C GLY A 498 -18.34 0.42 -12.92
N MET A 499 -18.93 1.59 -13.19
CA MET A 499 -19.95 2.22 -12.35
C MET A 499 -21.22 1.37 -12.28
N VAL A 500 -21.77 0.98 -13.45
CA VAL A 500 -22.98 0.16 -13.53
C VAL A 500 -22.78 -1.22 -12.89
N LEU A 501 -21.63 -1.86 -13.13
CA LEU A 501 -21.29 -3.13 -12.50
C LEU A 501 -21.19 -2.99 -10.98
N THR A 502 -20.55 -1.92 -10.49
CA THR A 502 -20.45 -1.66 -9.05
C THR A 502 -21.83 -1.50 -8.42
N ASP A 503 -22.73 -0.74 -9.06
CA ASP A 503 -24.10 -0.56 -8.57
C ASP A 503 -24.89 -1.87 -8.51
N PHE A 504 -24.79 -2.68 -9.56
CA PHE A 504 -25.40 -3.99 -9.57
C PHE A 504 -24.88 -4.87 -8.43
N LEU A 505 -23.56 -4.93 -8.26
CA LEU A 505 -22.93 -5.76 -7.22
C LEU A 505 -23.29 -5.29 -5.82
N ILE A 506 -23.29 -3.98 -5.56
CA ILE A 506 -23.72 -3.43 -4.27
C ILE A 506 -25.18 -3.79 -3.98
N ARG A 507 -26.07 -3.63 -4.96
CA ARG A 507 -27.51 -3.91 -4.77
C ARG A 507 -27.81 -5.38 -4.53
N ARG A 508 -27.08 -6.30 -5.18
CA ARG A 508 -27.41 -7.74 -5.17
C ARG A 508 -26.54 -8.58 -4.22
N TYR A 509 -25.37 -8.09 -3.84
CA TYR A 509 -24.38 -8.83 -3.05
C TYR A 509 -23.91 -8.06 -1.81
N ALA A 510 -24.69 -7.08 -1.34
CA ALA A 510 -24.43 -6.38 -0.09
C ALA A 510 -24.20 -7.35 1.08
N GLY A 511 -23.28 -7.01 1.98
CA GLY A 511 -22.89 -7.84 3.11
C GLY A 511 -21.88 -8.96 2.80
N ASN A 512 -21.55 -9.19 1.52
CA ASN A 512 -20.63 -10.25 1.10
C ASN A 512 -19.37 -9.66 0.40
N PHE A 513 -18.81 -10.35 -0.60
CA PHE A 513 -17.52 -10.10 -1.23
C PHE A 513 -17.31 -8.70 -1.81
N ILE A 514 -18.37 -7.92 -2.03
CA ILE A 514 -18.28 -6.52 -2.48
C ILE A 514 -17.84 -5.55 -1.37
N HIS A 515 -17.68 -6.03 -0.13
CA HIS A 515 -17.21 -5.26 1.02
C HIS A 515 -15.78 -5.65 1.43
N ALA A 516 -14.99 -4.64 1.79
CA ALA A 516 -13.63 -4.82 2.30
C ALA A 516 -13.62 -5.70 3.55
N ASP A 517 -14.50 -5.45 4.52
CA ASP A 517 -14.52 -6.19 5.79
C ASP A 517 -14.80 -7.69 5.60
N PHE A 518 -15.67 -8.06 4.65
CA PHE A 518 -15.88 -9.46 4.30
C PHE A 518 -14.61 -10.07 3.72
N THR A 519 -13.98 -9.36 2.79
CA THR A 519 -12.74 -9.81 2.16
C THR A 519 -11.64 -10.00 3.20
N ASN A 520 -11.52 -9.10 4.17
CA ASN A 520 -10.57 -9.22 5.28
C ASN A 520 -10.83 -10.43 6.15
N ARG A 521 -12.09 -10.68 6.50
CA ARG A 521 -12.48 -11.86 7.30
C ARG A 521 -12.14 -13.15 6.57
N VAL A 522 -12.40 -13.22 5.27
CA VAL A 522 -11.99 -14.36 4.43
C VAL A 522 -10.48 -14.56 4.49
N GLU A 523 -9.70 -13.49 4.29
CA GLU A 523 -8.24 -13.59 4.33
C GLU A 523 -7.73 -14.01 5.73
N ALA A 524 -8.29 -13.45 6.81
CA ALA A 524 -7.96 -13.86 8.17
C ALA A 524 -8.31 -15.34 8.44
N SER A 525 -9.43 -15.83 7.90
CA SER A 525 -9.79 -17.25 7.96
C SER A 525 -8.80 -18.12 7.19
N LEU A 526 -8.34 -17.70 6.01
CA LEU A 526 -7.30 -18.41 5.26
C LEU A 526 -5.97 -18.45 6.05
N ASP A 527 -5.63 -17.38 6.75
CA ASP A 527 -4.44 -17.34 7.62
C ASP A 527 -4.60 -18.29 8.82
N ARG A 528 -5.82 -18.42 9.39
CA ARG A 528 -6.13 -19.43 10.41
C ARG A 528 -6.03 -20.86 9.86
N VAL A 529 -6.45 -21.10 8.62
CA VAL A 529 -6.27 -22.40 7.95
C VAL A 529 -4.78 -22.74 7.82
N ALA A 530 -3.97 -21.78 7.37
CA ALA A 530 -2.52 -21.94 7.26
C ALA A 530 -1.86 -22.32 8.60
N ARG A 531 -2.34 -21.77 9.72
CA ARG A 531 -1.85 -22.12 11.07
C ARG A 531 -2.44 -23.42 11.63
N GLY A 532 -3.47 -23.98 11.01
CA GLY A 532 -4.19 -25.17 11.51
C GLY A 532 -5.23 -24.86 12.59
N GLU A 533 -5.64 -23.60 12.72
CA GLU A 533 -6.65 -23.12 13.69
C GLU A 533 -8.09 -23.18 13.14
N LEU A 534 -8.23 -23.49 11.85
CA LEU A 534 -9.51 -23.58 11.14
C LEU A 534 -9.41 -24.67 10.07
N ALA A 535 -10.40 -25.57 10.00
CA ALA A 535 -10.50 -26.53 8.92
C ALA A 535 -10.95 -25.84 7.63
N TRP A 536 -10.27 -26.13 6.52
CA TRP A 536 -10.50 -25.41 5.25
C TRP A 536 -11.80 -25.80 4.54
N GLU A 537 -12.19 -27.08 4.58
CA GLU A 537 -13.41 -27.55 3.90
C GLU A 537 -14.70 -26.96 4.49
N PRO A 538 -14.94 -27.00 5.81
CA PRO A 538 -16.16 -26.40 6.37
C PRO A 538 -16.22 -24.89 6.15
N PHE A 539 -15.08 -24.21 6.28
CA PHE A 539 -14.95 -22.79 5.99
C PHE A 539 -15.32 -22.47 4.53
N LEU A 540 -14.75 -23.20 3.58
CA LEU A 540 -14.99 -22.99 2.16
C LEU A 540 -16.44 -23.31 1.78
N CYS A 541 -16.99 -24.42 2.27
CA CYS A 541 -18.38 -24.81 2.02
C CYS A 541 -19.36 -23.74 2.51
N ALA A 542 -19.17 -23.21 3.72
CA ALA A 542 -20.00 -22.13 4.26
C ALA A 542 -19.89 -20.85 3.40
N ALA A 543 -18.66 -20.42 3.08
CA ALA A 543 -18.44 -19.23 2.25
C ALA A 543 -19.04 -19.39 0.83
N ALA A 544 -18.96 -20.59 0.25
CA ALA A 544 -19.54 -20.91 -1.05
C ALA A 544 -21.08 -20.86 -1.01
N ALA A 545 -21.69 -21.43 0.04
CA ALA A 545 -23.15 -21.44 0.20
C ALA A 545 -23.72 -20.02 0.23
N ASP A 546 -23.09 -19.10 0.98
CA ASP A 546 -23.50 -17.70 1.05
C ASP A 546 -23.47 -17.01 -0.31
N VAL A 547 -22.39 -17.22 -1.08
CA VAL A 547 -22.23 -16.63 -2.42
C VAL A 547 -23.29 -17.17 -3.38
N VAL A 548 -23.58 -18.47 -3.33
CA VAL A 548 -24.55 -19.13 -4.20
C VAL A 548 -25.97 -18.69 -3.86
N ALA A 549 -26.31 -18.55 -2.57
CA ALA A 549 -27.60 -18.05 -2.13
C ALA A 549 -27.86 -16.63 -2.67
N LEU A 550 -26.88 -15.73 -2.54
CA LEU A 550 -26.98 -14.37 -3.10
C LEU A 550 -27.06 -14.38 -4.63
N ALA A 551 -26.29 -15.24 -5.30
CA ALA A 551 -26.33 -15.32 -6.76
C ALA A 551 -27.68 -15.82 -7.29
N ARG A 552 -28.32 -16.79 -6.61
CA ARG A 552 -29.69 -17.23 -6.92
C ARG A 552 -30.68 -16.07 -6.80
N GLN A 553 -30.61 -15.28 -5.73
CA GLN A 553 -31.42 -14.06 -5.58
C GLN A 553 -31.09 -12.99 -6.65
N ALA A 554 -29.85 -12.97 -7.15
CA ALA A 554 -29.41 -12.12 -8.25
C ALA A 554 -29.79 -12.65 -9.64
N GLY A 555 -30.51 -13.78 -9.73
CA GLY A 555 -31.01 -14.34 -10.98
C GLY A 555 -30.13 -15.43 -11.60
N LEU A 556 -29.26 -16.09 -10.83
CA LEU A 556 -28.59 -17.32 -11.26
C LEU A 556 -29.63 -18.42 -11.48
N TRP A 557 -29.66 -18.97 -12.70
CA TRP A 557 -30.75 -19.82 -13.19
C TRP A 557 -30.40 -21.32 -13.29
N TYR A 558 -29.23 -21.71 -12.80
CA TYR A 558 -28.73 -23.08 -12.86
C TYR A 558 -27.94 -23.40 -11.59
N ASP A 559 -27.77 -24.70 -11.30
CA ASP A 559 -26.88 -25.12 -10.23
C ASP A 559 -25.42 -25.10 -10.73
N PRO A 560 -24.54 -24.28 -10.13
CA PRO A 560 -23.15 -24.17 -10.59
C PRO A 560 -22.28 -25.40 -10.27
N PHE A 561 -22.74 -26.30 -9.40
CA PHE A 561 -22.01 -27.52 -9.01
C PHE A 561 -22.51 -28.78 -9.72
N GLN A 562 -23.61 -28.68 -10.48
CA GLN A 562 -24.03 -29.77 -11.35
C GLN A 562 -23.48 -29.57 -12.77
N PRO A 563 -23.12 -30.67 -13.48
CA PRO A 563 -22.72 -30.59 -14.88
C PRO A 563 -23.83 -29.90 -15.67
N ARG A 564 -23.49 -28.84 -16.42
CA ARG A 564 -24.44 -28.29 -17.39
C ARG A 564 -24.66 -29.36 -18.46
N ALA A 565 -25.91 -29.77 -18.68
CA ALA A 565 -26.26 -30.48 -19.91
C ALA A 565 -25.73 -29.63 -21.08
N ALA A 566 -25.01 -30.26 -22.00
CA ALA A 566 -24.55 -29.58 -23.21
C ALA A 566 -25.77 -28.94 -23.89
N PRO A 567 -25.66 -27.69 -24.38
CA PRO A 567 -26.77 -27.00 -25.03
C PRO A 567 -27.31 -27.76 -26.24
#